data_AF-A0AAW0WT65-F1
#
_entry.id   AF-A0AAW0WT65-F1
#
_cell.length_a   1.000
_cell.length_b   1.000
_cell.length_c   1.000
_cell.angle_alpha   90.00
_cell.angle_beta   90.00
_cell.angle_gamma   90.00
#
_symmetry.space_group_name_H-M   'P 1'
#
loop_
_entity.id
_entity.type
_entity.pdbx_description
1 polymer ?
#
loop_
_entity_poly.entity_id
_entity_poly.type
_entity_poly.pdbx_seq_one_letter_code
_entity_poly.pdbx_strand_id
1 'polypeptide(L)'
;MTTTLTVMTVRMWTLALVLTVAGLSRCLAYSDQTIRRYTNERTCWWNEICKEEFQMEFRCKCPRWSFCRSPGKYYNAYCSVMASGYIWKQPRLPRVVFKYSRK
;
A
#
# COMPACT_ATOMS: atom_id res chain seq x y z
N MET A 1 22.00 -45.87 0.66
CA MET A 1 21.30 -45.26 1.81
C MET A 1 21.69 -43.80 2.06
N THR A 2 22.87 -43.33 1.65
CA THR A 2 23.34 -41.94 1.85
C THR A 2 22.73 -40.91 0.88
N THR A 3 22.37 -41.33 -0.33
CA THR A 3 21.83 -40.45 -1.40
C THR A 3 20.41 -39.97 -1.13
N THR A 4 19.58 -40.73 -0.43
CA THR A 4 18.21 -40.32 -0.09
C THR A 4 18.21 -39.29 1.03
N LEU A 5 19.11 -39.42 2.00
CA LEU A 5 19.26 -38.48 3.11
C LEU A 5 19.74 -37.10 2.66
N THR A 6 20.71 -37.03 1.75
CA THR A 6 21.19 -35.75 1.19
C THR A 6 20.12 -35.07 0.33
N VAL A 7 19.34 -35.83 -0.43
CA VAL A 7 18.22 -35.28 -1.21
C VAL A 7 17.12 -34.72 -0.30
N MET A 8 16.82 -35.40 0.81
CA MET A 8 15.82 -34.91 1.78
C MET A 8 16.28 -33.66 2.51
N THR A 9 17.54 -33.59 2.94
CA THR A 9 18.06 -32.38 3.60
C THR A 9 18.05 -31.19 2.65
N VAL A 10 18.55 -31.34 1.42
CA VAL A 10 18.52 -30.26 0.41
C VAL A 10 17.10 -29.76 0.17
N ARG A 11 16.11 -30.65 0.03
CA ARG A 11 14.69 -30.26 -0.13
C ARG A 11 14.13 -29.52 1.09
N MET A 12 14.51 -29.91 2.30
CA MET A 12 14.06 -29.23 3.52
C MET A 12 14.67 -27.84 3.64
N TRP A 13 15.95 -27.68 3.30
CA TRP A 13 16.63 -26.38 3.29
C TRP A 13 16.07 -25.45 2.19
N THR A 14 15.77 -25.97 1.00
CA THR A 14 15.15 -25.16 -0.07
C THR A 14 13.74 -24.73 0.29
N LEU A 15 12.92 -25.61 0.88
CA LEU A 15 11.57 -25.26 1.34
C LEU A 15 11.62 -24.22 2.47
N ALA A 16 12.52 -24.38 3.43
CA ALA A 16 12.72 -23.41 4.51
C ALA A 16 13.15 -22.02 3.99
N LEU A 17 14.06 -21.98 3.01
CA LEU A 17 14.47 -20.73 2.35
C LEU A 17 13.28 -20.06 1.63
N VAL A 18 12.47 -20.82 0.89
CA VAL A 18 11.31 -20.26 0.17
C VAL A 18 10.26 -19.70 1.14
N LEU A 19 10.03 -20.38 2.27
CA LEU A 19 9.12 -19.93 3.32
C LEU A 19 9.58 -18.63 4.00
N THR A 20 10.88 -18.48 4.28
CA THR A 20 11.41 -17.25 4.89
C THR A 20 11.36 -16.06 3.93
N VAL A 21 11.61 -16.26 2.63
CA VAL A 21 11.51 -15.16 1.64
C VAL A 21 10.06 -14.74 1.43
N ALA A 22 9.09 -15.66 1.46
CA ALA A 22 7.67 -15.35 1.24
C ALA A 22 7.00 -14.59 2.40
N GLY A 23 7.55 -14.67 3.61
CA GLY A 23 7.00 -14.03 4.81
C GLY A 23 7.24 -12.51 4.89
N LEU A 24 8.25 -11.98 4.18
CA LEU A 24 8.75 -10.62 4.43
C LEU A 24 8.05 -9.49 3.65
N SER A 25 7.20 -9.79 2.66
CA SER A 25 6.88 -8.79 1.61
C SER A 25 5.42 -8.35 1.51
N ARG A 26 4.61 -8.48 2.56
CA ARG A 26 3.24 -7.97 2.53
C ARG A 26 3.15 -6.56 3.13
N CYS A 27 3.47 -5.55 2.32
CA CYS A 27 3.02 -4.18 2.56
C CYS A 27 1.48 -4.15 2.44
N LEU A 28 0.80 -4.53 3.52
CA LEU A 28 -0.67 -4.52 3.61
C LEU A 28 -1.14 -3.07 3.58
N ALA A 29 -1.59 -2.63 2.41
CA ALA A 29 -2.30 -1.38 2.29
C ALA A 29 -3.72 -1.54 2.87
N TYR A 30 -3.98 -0.95 4.03
CA TYR A 30 -5.36 -0.86 4.54
C TYR A 30 -6.07 0.27 3.82
N SER A 31 -7.28 0.03 3.33
CA SER A 31 -7.95 1.00 2.47
C SER A 31 -9.27 1.51 3.04
N ASP A 32 -9.31 2.80 3.36
CA ASP A 32 -10.46 3.45 3.99
C ASP A 32 -11.31 4.24 2.98
N GLN A 33 -12.64 4.17 3.09
CA GLN A 33 -13.62 4.81 2.20
C GLN A 33 -14.62 5.71 2.94
N THR A 34 -14.34 6.05 4.20
CA THR A 34 -15.28 6.78 5.07
C THR A 34 -15.47 8.24 4.62
N ILE A 35 -14.42 8.85 4.06
CA ILE A 35 -14.43 10.24 3.62
C ILE A 35 -14.81 10.33 2.14
N ARG A 36 -15.81 11.16 1.84
CA ARG A 36 -16.28 11.38 0.46
C ARG A 36 -16.31 12.84 -0.01
N ARG A 37 -15.88 13.77 0.84
CA ARG A 37 -15.94 15.21 0.56
C ARG A 37 -14.54 15.79 0.46
N TYR A 38 -14.40 16.82 -0.35
CA TYR A 38 -13.19 17.62 -0.45
C TYR A 38 -13.52 19.04 0.02
N THR A 39 -12.68 19.58 0.89
CA THR A 39 -12.74 20.99 1.31
C THR A 39 -12.43 21.91 0.13
N ASN A 40 -11.45 21.54 -0.71
CA ASN A 40 -11.15 22.22 -1.97
C ASN A 40 -10.97 21.22 -3.11
N GLU A 41 -11.51 21.53 -4.29
CA GLU A 41 -11.43 20.65 -5.46
C GLU A 41 -10.11 20.73 -6.25
N ARG A 42 -9.05 21.30 -5.66
CA ARG A 42 -7.74 21.40 -6.29
C ARG A 42 -6.99 20.07 -6.31
N THR A 43 -6.06 19.92 -7.25
CA THR A 43 -5.12 18.78 -7.27
C THR A 43 -3.97 19.06 -6.31
N CYS A 44 -3.60 18.09 -5.47
CA CYS A 44 -2.45 18.20 -4.56
C CYS A 44 -1.13 18.06 -5.32
N TRP A 45 -0.08 18.70 -4.79
CA TRP A 45 1.30 18.45 -5.18
C TRP A 45 1.83 17.13 -4.59
N TRP A 46 3.01 16.74 -5.04
CA TRP A 46 3.73 15.59 -4.49
C TRP A 46 4.06 15.79 -3.01
N ASN A 47 3.81 14.77 -2.17
CA ASN A 47 3.98 14.82 -0.72
C ASN A 47 3.23 15.95 -0.01
N GLU A 48 2.23 16.57 -0.65
CA GLU A 48 1.34 17.51 0.01
C GLU A 48 0.31 16.75 0.87
N ILE A 49 -0.13 17.38 1.96
CA ILE A 49 -1.16 16.83 2.85
C ILE A 49 -2.50 16.78 2.13
N CYS A 50 -2.97 15.57 1.82
CA CYS A 50 -4.28 15.33 1.23
C CYS A 50 -5.40 15.22 2.27
N LYS A 51 -5.08 14.81 3.50
CA LYS A 51 -6.03 14.71 4.63
C LYS A 51 -5.31 14.93 5.96
N GLU A 52 -5.84 15.81 6.79
CA GLU A 52 -5.30 16.11 8.11
C GLU A 52 -5.77 15.09 9.16
N GLU A 53 -5.05 15.04 10.28
CA GLU A 53 -5.48 14.31 11.47
C GLU A 53 -6.88 14.78 11.91
N PHE A 54 -7.72 13.80 12.29
CA PHE A 54 -9.10 14.00 12.78
C PHE A 54 -10.11 14.65 11.82
N GLN A 55 -9.68 15.23 10.69
CA GLN A 55 -10.59 15.79 9.70
C GLN A 55 -11.34 14.71 8.93
N MET A 56 -12.63 14.94 8.66
CA MET A 56 -13.51 14.05 7.89
C MET A 56 -13.63 14.48 6.42
N GLU A 57 -12.75 15.36 5.96
CA GLU A 57 -12.71 15.87 4.59
C GLU A 57 -11.29 15.83 4.02
N PHE A 58 -11.18 15.67 2.71
CA PHE A 58 -9.92 15.80 1.99
C PHE A 58 -9.61 17.26 1.67
N ARG A 59 -8.38 17.71 1.84
CA ARG A 59 -7.97 19.07 1.46
C ARG A 59 -7.87 19.26 -0.04
N CYS A 60 -7.48 18.21 -0.76
CA CYS A 60 -7.25 18.23 -2.20
C CYS A 60 -7.31 16.80 -2.79
N LYS A 61 -7.38 16.72 -4.12
CA LYS A 61 -7.40 15.47 -4.89
C LYS A 61 -5.97 15.06 -5.23
N CYS A 62 -5.51 13.87 -4.84
CA CYS A 62 -4.26 13.36 -5.39
C CYS A 62 -4.46 13.05 -6.88
N PRO A 63 -3.42 13.20 -7.72
CA PRO A 63 -3.50 12.82 -9.12
C PRO A 63 -3.69 11.30 -9.30
N ARG A 64 -4.15 10.87 -10.48
CA ARG A 64 -4.53 9.45 -10.75
C ARG A 64 -3.40 8.43 -10.51
N TRP A 65 -2.16 8.86 -10.57
CA TRP A 65 -0.97 8.02 -10.39
C TRP A 65 -0.45 8.01 -8.93
N SER A 66 -1.15 8.67 -8.01
CA SER A 66 -0.78 8.79 -6.60
C SER A 66 -1.89 8.30 -5.67
N PHE A 67 -1.48 7.97 -4.44
CA PHE A 67 -2.32 7.53 -3.34
C PHE A 67 -2.21 8.51 -2.17
N CYS A 68 -3.34 8.81 -1.53
CA CYS A 68 -3.35 9.53 -0.26
C CYS A 68 -3.00 8.54 0.86
N ARG A 69 -1.74 8.50 1.30
CA ARG A 69 -1.23 7.52 2.27
C ARG A 69 -0.91 8.14 3.62
N SER A 70 -1.15 7.41 4.70
CA SER A 70 -0.71 7.71 6.05
C SER A 70 -0.11 6.47 6.72
N PRO A 71 0.75 6.63 7.75
CA PRO A 71 1.25 5.49 8.53
C PRO A 71 0.14 4.83 9.38
N GLY A 72 -0.96 5.53 9.66
CA GLY A 72 -2.12 5.00 10.37
C GLY A 72 -3.34 5.92 10.27
N LYS A 73 -4.44 5.53 10.92
CA LYS A 73 -5.74 6.24 10.84
C LYS A 73 -5.70 7.67 11.42
N TYR A 74 -4.92 7.88 12.47
CA TYR A 74 -4.87 9.12 13.24
C TYR A 74 -3.70 10.03 12.86
N TYR A 75 -3.13 9.84 11.68
CA TYR A 75 -2.01 10.64 11.19
C TYR A 75 -2.42 11.41 9.93
N ASN A 76 -1.66 12.47 9.64
CA ASN A 76 -1.73 13.16 8.37
C ASN A 76 -1.45 12.19 7.21
N ALA A 77 -2.24 12.35 6.15
CA ALA A 77 -2.06 11.61 4.91
C ALA A 77 -1.47 12.52 3.83
N TYR A 78 -0.58 11.96 3.03
CA TYR A 78 0.19 12.66 2.01
C TYR A 78 0.03 11.97 0.65
N CYS A 79 0.05 12.73 -0.45
CA CYS A 79 0.04 12.14 -1.78
C CYS A 79 1.40 11.50 -2.11
N SER A 80 1.38 10.20 -2.42
CA SER A 80 2.57 9.41 -2.73
C SER A 80 2.26 8.33 -3.78
N VAL A 81 3.22 7.99 -4.64
CA VAL A 81 3.11 6.89 -5.62
C VAL A 81 3.08 5.52 -4.95
N MET A 82 3.53 5.43 -3.70
CA MET A 82 3.60 4.18 -2.97
C MET A 82 2.27 3.85 -2.31
N ALA A 83 1.72 2.68 -2.65
CA ALA A 83 0.53 2.12 -2.01
C ALA A 83 0.91 1.29 -0.78
N SER A 84 1.44 1.93 0.27
CA SER A 84 1.83 1.26 1.52
C SER A 84 1.24 1.96 2.75
N GLY A 85 0.93 1.18 3.78
CA GLY A 85 0.36 1.69 5.03
C GLY A 85 -1.15 1.89 4.93
N TYR A 86 -1.66 2.98 5.46
CA TYR A 86 -3.07 3.31 5.44
C TYR A 86 -3.39 4.20 4.24
N ILE A 87 -4.21 3.72 3.31
CA ILE A 87 -4.58 4.42 2.08
C ILE A 87 -6.01 4.93 2.19
N TRP A 88 -6.16 6.24 2.08
CA TRP A 88 -7.46 6.90 1.98
C TRP A 88 -7.93 6.89 0.52
N LYS A 89 -9.01 6.16 0.23
CA LYS A 89 -9.61 6.14 -1.11
C LYS A 89 -10.39 7.42 -1.33
N GLN A 90 -9.97 8.16 -2.34
CA GLN A 90 -10.63 9.42 -2.69
C GLN A 90 -11.75 9.15 -3.72
N PRO A 91 -12.96 9.72 -3.54
CA PRO A 91 -14.06 9.52 -4.47
C PRO A 91 -13.77 10.22 -5.80
N ARG A 92 -14.14 9.57 -6.92
CA ARG A 92 -13.92 9.98 -8.33
C ARG A 92 -12.55 9.72 -8.94
N LEU A 93 -11.58 9.20 -8.20
CA LEU A 93 -10.39 8.64 -8.86
C LEU A 93 -10.73 7.23 -9.36
N PRO A 94 -10.73 6.97 -10.69
CA PRO A 94 -10.77 5.59 -11.16
C PRO A 94 -9.58 4.90 -10.54
N ARG A 95 -9.85 3.78 -9.86
CA ARG A 95 -8.86 3.00 -9.15
C ARG A 95 -7.77 2.64 -10.16
N VAL A 96 -6.65 3.38 -10.19
CA VAL A 96 -5.44 2.87 -10.82
C VAL A 96 -4.96 1.82 -9.84
N VAL A 97 -5.58 0.65 -9.93
CA VAL A 97 -4.95 -0.57 -9.51
C VAL A 97 -3.75 -0.62 -10.43
N PHE A 98 -2.62 -0.08 -9.98
CA PHE A 98 -1.35 -0.67 -10.36
C PHE A 98 -1.47 -2.11 -9.86
N LYS A 99 -2.07 -2.97 -10.70
CA LYS A 99 -1.72 -4.37 -10.74
C LYS A 99 -0.22 -4.25 -10.87
N TYR A 100 0.51 -4.56 -9.81
CA TYR A 100 1.93 -4.78 -9.92
C TYR A 100 2.08 -5.61 -11.18
N SER A 101 2.69 -5.03 -12.21
CA SER A 101 2.90 -5.71 -13.48
C SER A 101 3.81 -6.87 -13.10
N ARG A 102 3.20 -8.03 -12.83
CA ARG A 102 3.89 -9.31 -12.92
C ARG A 102 4.35 -9.34 -14.37
N LYS A 103 5.64 -9.07 -14.58
CA LYS A 103 6.34 -9.61 -15.74
C LYS A 103 6.10 -11.11 -15.79
#